data_AF-A0A7R9YUR6-F1
#
_entry.id   AF-A0A7R9YUR6-F1
#
_cell.length_a   1.000
_cell.length_b   1.000
_cell.length_c   1.000
_cell.angle_alpha   90.00
_cell.angle_beta   90.00
_cell.angle_gamma   90.00
#
_symmetry.space_group_name_H-M   'P 1'
#
loop_
_entity.id
_entity.type
_entity.pdbx_description
1 polymer ?
#
loop_
_entity_poly.entity_id
_entity_poly.type
_entity_poly.pdbx_seq_one_letter_code
_entity_poly.pdbx_strand_id
1 'polypeptide(L)'
;MTPAAYLAAALLLPAEFTLPVAGSPEPQRVAAWHVFVTVAVGLWGGLLIGLQTEYFTSYRYRPVQDVADACRTGAATNVIFGLALGYQSCIIPTVMIALSAYVGSSLAGMYGIACAAL
;
A
#
# COMPACT_ATOMS: atom_id res chain seq x y z
N MET A 1 -4.97 -11.89 -10.18
CA MET A 1 -5.52 -10.54 -9.94
C MET A 1 -4.92 -9.53 -10.93
N THR A 2 -3.60 -9.42 -11.05
CA THR A 2 -2.93 -8.56 -12.05
C THR A 2 -3.34 -8.77 -13.52
N PRO A 3 -3.46 -10.01 -14.06
CA PRO A 3 -3.94 -10.19 -15.44
C PRO A 3 -5.41 -9.84 -15.61
N ALA A 4 -6.22 -9.97 -14.56
CA ALA A 4 -7.63 -9.57 -14.57
C ALA A 4 -7.77 -8.04 -14.56
N ALA A 5 -6.92 -7.33 -13.80
CA ALA A 5 -6.85 -5.87 -13.81
C ALA A 5 -6.39 -5.33 -15.17
N TYR A 6 -5.42 -6.01 -15.82
CA TYR A 6 -4.99 -5.65 -17.18
C TYR A 6 -6.11 -5.85 -18.19
N LEU A 7 -6.81 -6.99 -18.13
CA LEU A 7 -7.92 -7.29 -19.01
C LEU A 7 -9.07 -6.29 -18.81
N ALA A 8 -9.42 -5.96 -17.56
CA ALA A 8 -10.44 -4.96 -17.24
C ALA A 8 -10.07 -3.58 -17.77
N ALA A 9 -8.81 -3.14 -17.59
CA ALA A 9 -8.34 -1.87 -18.14
C ALA A 9 -8.36 -1.85 -19.68
N ALA A 10 -8.06 -2.98 -20.33
CA ALA A 10 -8.09 -3.08 -21.79
C ALA A 10 -9.52 -3.18 -22.38
N LEU A 11 -10.49 -3.72 -21.64
CA LEU A 11 -11.86 -3.95 -22.12
C LEU A 11 -12.84 -2.81 -21.79
N LEU A 12 -12.63 -2.12 -20.66
CA LEU A 12 -13.59 -1.15 -20.12
C LEU A 12 -13.19 0.32 -20.34
N LEU A 13 -11.92 0.63 -20.59
CA LEU A 13 -11.43 2.01 -20.71
C LEU A 13 -11.10 2.40 -22.16
N PRO A 14 -11.50 3.61 -22.62
CA PRO A 14 -11.01 4.18 -23.86
C PRO A 14 -9.52 4.52 -23.76
N ALA A 15 -8.83 4.53 -24.91
CA ALA A 15 -7.36 4.67 -24.97
C ALA A 15 -6.81 5.93 -24.28
N GLU A 16 -7.57 7.04 -24.31
CA GLU A 16 -7.25 8.27 -23.60
C GLU A 16 -8.53 8.91 -23.04
N PHE A 17 -8.46 9.40 -21.81
CA PHE A 17 -9.52 10.19 -21.20
C PHE A 17 -8.91 11.40 -20.48
N THR A 18 -9.62 12.52 -20.51
CA THR A 18 -9.20 13.79 -19.89
C THR A 18 -9.87 13.93 -18.54
N LEU A 19 -9.09 14.00 -17.47
CA LEU A 19 -9.62 14.22 -16.11
C LEU A 19 -9.35 15.65 -15.63
N PRO A 20 -10.34 16.30 -15.00
CA PRO A 20 -10.09 17.53 -14.27
C PRO A 20 -9.28 17.20 -13.01
N VAL A 21 -8.07 17.75 -12.92
CA VAL A 21 -7.19 17.61 -11.76
C VAL A 21 -7.35 18.83 -10.88
N ALA A 22 -7.54 18.62 -9.58
CA ALA A 22 -7.66 19.71 -8.62
C ALA A 22 -6.35 20.53 -8.58
N GLY A 23 -6.41 21.80 -9.00
CA GLY A 23 -5.27 22.72 -8.99
C GLY A 23 -4.62 22.98 -10.36
N SER A 24 -5.09 22.37 -11.45
CA SER A 24 -4.59 22.61 -12.81
C SER A 24 -5.72 23.11 -13.73
N PRO A 25 -5.55 24.23 -14.46
CA PRO A 25 -6.58 24.75 -15.36
C PRO A 25 -6.77 23.91 -16.63
N GLU A 26 -5.81 23.07 -17.00
CA GLU A 26 -5.89 22.16 -18.13
C GLU A 26 -6.22 20.72 -17.68
N PRO A 27 -7.15 20.03 -18.35
CA PRO A 27 -7.49 18.65 -18.01
C PRO A 27 -6.35 17.70 -18.41
N GLN A 28 -5.86 16.90 -17.47
CA GLN A 28 -4.75 15.97 -17.68
C GLN A 28 -5.22 14.82 -18.58
N ARG A 29 -4.49 14.57 -19.67
CA ARG A 29 -4.68 13.37 -20.50
C ARG A 29 -4.11 12.16 -19.77
N VAL A 30 -4.98 11.20 -19.49
CA VAL A 30 -4.62 9.94 -18.85
C VAL A 30 -4.90 8.81 -19.84
N ALA A 31 -3.86 8.10 -20.24
CA ALA A 31 -4.00 6.86 -20.99
C ALA A 31 -4.42 5.68 -20.09
N ALA A 32 -5.13 4.71 -20.66
CA ALA A 32 -5.63 3.53 -19.93
C ALA A 32 -4.53 2.73 -19.20
N TRP A 33 -3.30 2.71 -19.73
CA TRP A 33 -2.18 2.02 -19.09
C TRP A 33 -1.78 2.65 -17.75
N HIS A 34 -1.95 3.97 -17.58
CA HIS A 34 -1.66 4.64 -16.32
C HIS A 34 -2.59 4.16 -15.20
N VAL A 35 -3.87 3.92 -15.51
CA VAL A 35 -4.86 3.37 -14.56
C VAL A 35 -4.51 1.94 -14.19
N PHE A 36 -4.09 1.13 -15.17
CA PHE A 36 -3.62 -0.22 -14.88
C PHE A 36 -2.44 -0.20 -13.90
N VAL A 37 -1.48 0.71 -14.10
CA VAL A 37 -0.32 0.85 -13.21
C VAL A 37 -0.74 1.30 -11.82
N THR A 38 -1.65 2.26 -11.66
CA THR A 38 -2.10 2.69 -10.32
C THR A 38 -2.80 1.57 -9.56
N VAL A 39 -3.69 0.80 -10.22
CA VAL A 39 -4.34 -0.38 -9.63
C VAL A 39 -3.31 -1.46 -9.28
N ALA A 40 -2.36 -1.73 -10.16
CA ALA A 40 -1.32 -2.73 -9.91
C ALA A 40 -0.45 -2.34 -8.70
N VAL A 41 -0.08 -1.06 -8.58
CA VAL A 41 0.68 -0.56 -7.43
C VAL A 41 -0.11 -0.70 -6.13
N GLY A 42 -1.41 -0.38 -6.14
CA GLY A 42 -2.29 -0.60 -4.99
C GLY A 42 -2.36 -2.08 -4.57
N LEU A 43 -2.57 -2.97 -5.53
CA LEU A 43 -2.65 -4.41 -5.31
C LEU A 43 -1.34 -4.99 -4.74
N TRP A 44 -0.20 -4.66 -5.34
CA TRP A 44 1.11 -5.11 -4.86
C TRP A 44 1.47 -4.46 -3.53
N GLY A 45 1.15 -3.18 -3.34
CA GLY A 45 1.33 -2.46 -2.08
C GLY A 45 0.55 -3.12 -0.95
N GLY A 46 -0.72 -3.46 -1.17
CA GLY A 46 -1.54 -4.19 -0.21
C GLY A 46 -0.99 -5.56 0.15
N LEU A 47 -0.52 -6.33 -0.84
CA LEU A 47 0.14 -7.62 -0.59
C LEU A 47 1.39 -7.47 0.28
N LEU A 48 2.24 -6.48 -0.01
CA LEU A 48 3.45 -6.22 0.78
C LEU A 48 3.12 -5.79 2.21
N ILE A 49 2.09 -4.97 2.40
CA ILE A 49 1.59 -4.60 3.74
C ILE A 49 1.12 -5.84 4.49
N GLY A 50 0.39 -6.74 3.83
CA GLY A 50 -0.04 -8.02 4.41
C GLY A 50 1.12 -8.89 4.87
N LEU A 51 2.12 -9.09 4.00
CA LEU A 51 3.32 -9.86 4.33
C LEU A 51 4.12 -9.23 5.48
N GLN A 52 4.22 -7.90 5.49
CA GLN A 52 4.91 -7.19 6.55
C GLN A 52 4.17 -7.31 7.89
N THR A 53 2.84 -7.24 7.84
CA THR A 53 2.00 -7.45 9.02
C THR A 53 2.18 -8.86 9.55
N GLU A 54 2.23 -9.87 8.68
CA GLU A 54 2.53 -11.26 9.08
C GLU A 54 3.91 -11.37 9.75
N TYR A 55 4.95 -10.71 9.22
CA TYR A 55 6.29 -10.72 9.80
C TYR A 55 6.33 -10.18 11.24
N PHE A 56 5.56 -9.13 11.53
CA PHE A 56 5.51 -8.52 12.86
C PHE A 56 4.49 -9.16 13.82
N THR A 57 3.58 -10.00 13.34
CA THR A 57 2.50 -10.59 14.16
C THR A 57 2.57 -12.11 14.31
N SER A 58 3.25 -12.82 13.41
CA SER A 58 3.36 -14.28 13.49
C SER A 58 4.47 -14.73 14.44
N TYR A 59 4.16 -15.72 15.28
CA TYR A 59 5.06 -16.35 16.24
C TYR A 59 6.27 -17.04 15.59
N ARG A 60 6.24 -17.26 14.28
CA ARG A 60 7.31 -17.91 13.54
C ARG A 60 8.50 -16.99 13.28
N TYR A 61 8.29 -15.67 13.35
CA TYR A 61 9.34 -14.69 13.06
C TYR A 61 9.97 -14.15 14.34
N ARG A 62 11.23 -13.70 14.20
CA ARG A 62 12.05 -13.15 15.28
C ARG A 62 11.37 -12.04 16.11
N PRO A 63 10.68 -11.05 15.51
CA PRO A 63 10.14 -9.93 16.30
C PRO A 63 9.18 -10.39 17.41
N VAL A 64 8.32 -11.37 17.12
CA VAL A 64 7.36 -11.91 18.09
C VAL A 64 8.05 -12.86 19.07
N GLN A 65 9.08 -13.59 18.64
CA GLN A 65 9.90 -14.43 19.52
C GLN A 65 10.66 -13.61 20.56
N ASP A 66 11.20 -12.46 20.17
CA ASP A 66 11.91 -11.55 21.08
C ASP A 66 10.96 -11.00 22.16
N VAL A 67 9.71 -10.68 21.80
CA VAL A 67 8.65 -10.30 22.76
C VAL A 67 8.32 -11.47 23.70
N ALA A 68 8.22 -12.70 23.17
CA ALA A 68 7.96 -13.88 24.00
C ALA A 68 9.12 -14.15 24.98
N ASP A 69 10.37 -13.99 24.55
CA ASP A 69 11.55 -14.13 25.42
C ASP A 69 11.64 -13.02 26.46
N ALA A 70 11.16 -11.80 26.17
CA ALA A 70 11.07 -10.72 27.14
C ALA A 70 10.20 -11.08 28.35
N CYS A 71 9.23 -12.01 28.21
CA CYS A 71 8.42 -12.50 29.33
C CYS A 71 9.26 -13.11 30.46
N ARG A 72 10.48 -13.60 30.19
CA ARG A 72 11.38 -14.15 31.21
C ARG A 72 11.87 -13.10 32.21
N THR A 73 11.86 -11.83 31.82
CA THR A 73 12.34 -10.69 32.63
C THR A 73 11.21 -9.97 33.38
N GLY A 74 9.95 -10.33 33.10
CA GLY A 74 8.76 -9.79 33.78
C GLY A 74 7.68 -9.31 32.81
N ALA A 75 6.49 -9.01 33.36
CA ALA A 75 5.37 -8.50 32.57
C ALA A 75 5.62 -7.07 32.03
N ALA A 76 6.33 -6.24 32.80
CA ALA A 76 6.62 -4.86 32.42
C ALA A 76 7.49 -4.76 31.15
N THR A 77 8.54 -5.58 31.07
CA THR A 77 9.42 -5.64 29.89
C THR A 77 8.68 -6.17 28.67
N ASN A 78 7.83 -7.18 28.81
CA ASN A 78 6.97 -7.66 27.72
C ASN A 78 6.10 -6.55 27.12
N VAL A 79 5.46 -5.71 27.95
CA VAL A 79 4.67 -4.57 27.48
C VAL A 79 5.52 -3.54 26.75
N ILE A 80 6.72 -3.24 27.26
CA ILE A 80 7.65 -2.28 26.62
C ILE A 80 8.10 -2.79 25.25
N PHE A 81 8.52 -4.05 25.13
CA PHE A 81 8.93 -4.65 23.87
C PHE A 81 7.76 -4.75 22.87
N GLY A 82 6.55 -5.08 23.34
CA GLY A 82 5.36 -5.10 22.50
C GLY A 82 5.00 -3.72 21.93
N LEU A 83 5.06 -2.67 22.74
CA LEU A 83 4.84 -1.29 22.29
C LEU A 83 5.91 -0.83 21.30
N ALA A 84 7.18 -1.12 21.61
CA ALA A 84 8.30 -0.78 20.73
C ALA A 84 8.17 -1.47 19.36
N LEU A 85 7.82 -2.75 19.34
CA LEU A 85 7.57 -3.51 18.11
C LEU A 85 6.40 -2.93 17.31
N GLY A 86 5.32 -2.52 17.98
CA GLY A 86 4.19 -1.86 17.34
C GLY A 86 4.62 -0.57 16.62
N TYR A 87 5.39 0.29 17.29
CA TYR A 87 5.90 1.53 16.68
C TYR A 87 6.84 1.26 15.50
N GLN A 88 7.70 0.23 15.60
CA GLN A 88 8.58 -0.17 14.50
C GLN A 88 7.80 -0.73 13.31
N SER A 89 6.69 -1.45 13.56
CA SER A 89 5.90 -2.09 12.51
C SER A 89 5.26 -1.11 11.53
N CYS A 90 4.97 0.12 11.98
CA CYS A 90 4.25 1.13 11.20
C CYS A 90 5.11 1.79 10.09
N ILE A 91 6.43 1.70 10.16
CA ILE A 91 7.34 2.43 9.26
C ILE A 91 7.14 1.96 7.81
N ILE A 92 7.20 0.65 7.58
CA ILE A 92 7.13 0.06 6.24
C ILE A 92 5.74 0.27 5.60
N PRO A 93 4.62 -0.03 6.28
CA PRO A 93 3.27 0.25 5.77
C PRO A 93 3.07 1.72 5.41
N THR A 94 3.57 2.65 6.23
CA THR A 94 3.44 4.09 5.97
C THR A 94 4.16 4.50 4.69
N VAL A 95 5.38 4.00 4.47
CA VAL A 95 6.15 4.27 3.23
C VAL A 95 5.43 3.69 2.01
N MET A 96 4.86 2.48 2.11
CA MET A 96 4.13 1.86 1.01
C MET A 96 2.86 2.64 0.62
N ILE A 97 2.12 3.14 1.61
CA ILE A 97 0.93 3.97 1.37
C ILE A 97 1.34 5.30 0.71
N ALA A 98 2.41 5.94 1.21
CA ALA A 98 2.93 7.18 0.63
C ALA A 98 3.36 7.02 -0.84
N LEU A 99 4.07 5.93 -1.16
CA LEU A 99 4.47 5.59 -2.53
C LEU A 99 3.25 5.33 -3.41
N SER A 100 2.26 4.58 -2.92
CA SER A 100 1.03 4.29 -3.67
C SER A 100 0.23 5.56 -3.96
N ALA A 101 0.13 6.47 -3.00
CA ALA A 101 -0.53 7.77 -3.18
C ALA A 101 0.24 8.68 -4.15
N TYR A 102 1.58 8.69 -4.09
CA TYR A 102 2.41 9.48 -5.01
C TYR A 102 2.27 8.99 -6.47
N VAL A 103 2.34 7.68 -6.68
CA VAL A 103 2.16 7.08 -8.01
C VAL A 103 0.72 7.29 -8.51
N GLY A 104 -0.28 7.12 -7.63
CA GLY A 104 -1.68 7.41 -7.94
C GLY A 104 -1.91 8.85 -8.39
N SER A 105 -1.38 9.81 -7.63
CA SER A 105 -1.53 11.24 -7.89
C SER A 105 -0.82 11.69 -9.17
N SER A 106 0.42 11.23 -9.40
CA SER A 106 1.21 11.62 -10.58
C SER A 106 0.63 11.11 -11.89
N LEU A 107 0.03 9.92 -11.88
CA LEU A 107 -0.46 9.27 -13.10
C LEU A 107 -1.89 9.69 -13.48
N ALA A 108 -2.80 9.81 -12.50
CA ALA A 108 -4.21 10.09 -12.77
C ALA A 108 -4.89 10.94 -11.67
N GLY A 109 -4.11 11.72 -10.90
CA GLY A 109 -4.62 12.61 -9.86
C GLY A 109 -5.44 11.86 -8.79
N MET A 110 -6.54 12.49 -8.34
CA MET A 110 -7.46 11.89 -7.36
C MET A 110 -8.09 10.58 -7.85
N TYR A 111 -8.35 10.45 -9.15
CA TYR A 111 -8.87 9.22 -9.74
C TYR A 111 -7.86 8.09 -9.64
N GLY A 112 -6.57 8.37 -9.88
CA GLY A 112 -5.50 7.39 -9.73
C GLY A 112 -5.35 6.87 -8.30
N ILE A 113 -5.49 7.75 -7.30
CA ILE A 113 -5.50 7.36 -5.89
C ILE A 113 -6.72 6.48 -5.57
N ALA A 114 -7.91 6.85 -6.06
CA ALA A 114 -9.13 6.07 -5.86
C ALA A 114 -9.03 4.68 -6.51
N CYS A 115 -8.46 4.59 -7.71
CA CYS A 115 -8.21 3.31 -8.39
C CYS A 115 -7.13 2.47 -7.70
N ALA A 116 -6.12 3.08 -7.10
CA ALA A 116 -5.13 2.35 -6.31
C ALA A 116 -5.72 1.80 -4.99
N ALA A 117 -6.79 2.41 -4.48
CA ALA A 117 -7.50 1.94 -3.29
C ALA A 117 -8.55 0.84 -3.58
N LEU A 118 -8.92 0.66 -4.85
CA LEU A 118 -9.87 -0.34 -5.32
C LEU A 118 -9.23 -1.74 -5.36
#